data_AF-A0A2X3EYE8-F1
#
_entry.id   AF-A0A2X3EYE8-F1
#
_cell.length_a   1.000
_cell.length_b   1.000
_cell.length_c   1.000
_cell.angle_alpha   90.00
_cell.angle_beta   90.00
_cell.angle_gamma   90.00
#
_symmetry.space_group_name_H-M   'P 1'
#
loop_
_entity.id
_entity.type
_entity.pdbx_description
1 polymer ?
#
loop_
_entity_poly.entity_id
_entity_poly.type
_entity_poly.pdbx_seq_one_letter_code
_entity_poly.pdbx_strand_id
1 'polypeptide(L)'
;MVLLPWTPPYDWAWMVGFLQARAVAGVERFHDGGYSRSFGVEGHRGLIHLAPDEEAQGLRVTLSPGLQPVAEICYARIGQLFDLACDPRQVARTLGDLAQARPGLRLPGALDAFEQAVRAVLGQLVSVAMAARLTAKVAAGWGEPLAEAPGYVLFPTPEALSRADPQALKALGMPLRRAEALIHLARAALSGELPLTAPADIDAGLRQLQTLPGIGRWTANYFALRGWQAKDIFLPDDYLIKQRFPE
;
A
#
# COMPACT_ATOMS: atom_id res chain seq x y z
N MET A 1 9.80 21.67 0.35
CA MET A 1 9.19 21.06 -0.84
C MET A 1 10.32 20.53 -1.73
N VAL A 2 10.18 19.30 -2.24
CA VAL A 2 11.14 18.63 -3.14
C VAL A 2 10.37 18.10 -4.36
N LEU A 3 11.00 18.06 -5.53
CA LEU A 3 10.44 17.45 -6.74
C LEU A 3 11.07 16.07 -6.95
N LEU A 4 10.28 15.01 -6.97
CA LEU A 4 10.73 13.66 -7.31
C LEU A 4 10.40 13.37 -8.78
N PRO A 5 11.39 13.22 -9.68
CA PRO A 5 11.14 13.08 -11.11
C PRO A 5 10.55 11.71 -11.47
N TRP A 6 9.88 11.63 -12.62
CA TRP A 6 9.51 10.37 -13.27
C TRP A 6 9.89 10.38 -14.75
N THR A 7 9.96 9.21 -15.38
CA THR A 7 10.11 9.10 -16.84
C THR A 7 8.73 9.12 -17.50
N PRO A 8 8.38 10.06 -18.40
CA PRO A 8 7.08 10.06 -19.08
C PRO A 8 6.96 8.90 -20.11
N PRO A 9 5.73 8.49 -20.48
CA PRO A 9 4.44 8.96 -19.96
C PRO A 9 4.12 8.44 -18.55
N TYR A 10 3.26 9.17 -17.84
CA TYR A 10 2.69 8.76 -16.54
C TYR A 10 1.18 9.02 -16.55
N ASP A 11 0.37 7.99 -16.31
CA ASP A 11 -1.09 8.12 -16.25
C ASP A 11 -1.55 8.49 -14.82
N TRP A 12 -1.47 9.79 -14.51
CA TRP A 12 -1.79 10.31 -13.17
C TRP A 12 -3.26 10.17 -12.82
N ALA A 13 -4.15 10.39 -13.80
CA ALA A 13 -5.59 10.21 -13.60
C ALA A 13 -5.91 8.77 -13.17
N TRP A 14 -5.28 7.76 -13.82
CA TRP A 14 -5.44 6.38 -13.41
C TRP A 14 -4.83 6.09 -12.04
N MET A 15 -3.62 6.56 -11.76
CA MET A 15 -2.94 6.34 -10.48
C MET A 15 -3.75 6.92 -9.31
N VAL A 16 -4.18 8.18 -9.44
CA VAL A 16 -5.02 8.86 -8.44
C VAL A 16 -6.35 8.11 -8.26
N GLY A 17 -7.03 7.74 -9.36
CA GLY A 17 -8.26 6.96 -9.29
C GLY A 17 -8.08 5.60 -8.60
N PHE A 18 -6.96 4.92 -8.85
CA PHE A 18 -6.63 3.65 -8.21
C PHE A 18 -6.48 3.80 -6.69
N LEU A 19 -5.71 4.81 -6.25
CA LEU A 19 -5.42 5.06 -4.84
C LEU A 19 -6.65 5.62 -4.12
N GLN A 20 -7.40 6.53 -4.74
CA GLN A 20 -8.62 7.12 -4.18
C GLN A 20 -9.70 6.07 -3.90
N ALA A 21 -9.88 5.10 -4.81
CA ALA A 21 -10.80 3.98 -4.59
C ALA A 21 -10.42 3.12 -3.36
N ARG A 22 -9.17 3.18 -2.91
CA ARG A 22 -8.60 2.41 -1.80
C ARG A 22 -8.21 3.27 -0.59
N ALA A 23 -8.55 4.55 -0.62
CA ALA A 23 -8.15 5.51 0.40
C ALA A 23 -8.74 5.12 1.77
N VAL A 24 -7.90 5.17 2.79
CA VAL A 24 -8.30 4.91 4.17
C VAL A 24 -8.69 6.21 4.83
N ALA A 25 -9.99 6.36 5.12
CA ALA A 25 -10.51 7.54 5.80
C ALA A 25 -9.79 7.77 7.14
N GLY A 26 -9.34 9.00 7.37
CA GLY A 26 -8.52 9.38 8.52
C GLY A 26 -7.01 9.19 8.34
N VAL A 27 -6.56 8.37 7.38
CA VAL A 27 -5.12 8.20 7.08
C VAL A 27 -4.76 8.97 5.81
N GLU A 28 -5.61 8.88 4.80
CA GLU A 28 -5.39 9.38 3.44
C GLU A 28 -6.50 10.34 3.05
N ARG A 29 -6.15 11.45 2.39
CA ARG A 29 -7.10 12.42 1.84
C ARG A 29 -6.69 12.86 0.44
N PHE A 30 -7.66 12.82 -0.46
CA PHE A 30 -7.54 13.37 -1.81
C PHE A 30 -8.24 14.72 -1.84
N HIS A 31 -7.64 15.69 -2.51
CA HIS A 31 -8.19 17.02 -2.73
C HIS A 31 -7.89 17.46 -4.15
N ASP A 32 -8.41 18.62 -4.54
CA ASP A 32 -8.12 19.16 -5.86
C ASP A 32 -6.60 19.38 -6.03
N GLY A 33 -6.05 18.84 -7.10
CA GLY A 33 -4.62 18.91 -7.41
C GLY A 33 -3.67 18.11 -6.51
N GLY A 34 -4.14 17.24 -5.60
CA GLY A 34 -3.20 16.49 -4.76
C GLY A 34 -3.76 15.44 -3.81
N TYR A 35 -2.82 14.84 -3.08
CA TYR A 35 -3.03 13.77 -2.14
C TYR A 35 -2.19 14.03 -0.90
N SER A 36 -2.75 13.77 0.27
CA SER A 36 -2.02 13.84 1.52
C SER A 36 -2.31 12.66 2.41
N ARG A 37 -1.32 12.26 3.20
CA ARG A 37 -1.49 11.19 4.18
C ARG A 37 -0.64 11.39 5.42
N SER A 38 -1.10 10.80 6.50
CA SER A 38 -0.27 10.59 7.69
C SER A 38 0.76 9.48 7.43
N PHE A 39 1.91 9.63 8.06
CA PHE A 39 2.96 8.62 8.01
C PHE A 39 3.79 8.64 9.29
N GLY A 40 4.25 7.47 9.71
CA GLY A 40 5.15 7.30 10.85
C GLY A 40 6.25 6.31 10.48
N VAL A 41 7.49 6.63 10.78
CA VAL A 41 8.67 5.80 10.51
C VAL A 41 9.79 6.18 11.45
N GLU A 42 10.53 5.20 11.98
CA GLU A 42 11.68 5.41 12.88
C GLU A 42 11.41 6.37 14.07
N GLY A 43 10.20 6.30 14.63
CA GLY A 43 9.77 7.18 15.74
C GLY A 43 9.41 8.61 15.34
N HIS A 44 9.58 8.96 14.07
CA HIS A 44 9.13 10.21 13.47
C HIS A 44 7.72 10.06 12.90
N ARG A 45 6.93 11.14 12.94
CA ARG A 45 5.55 11.15 12.43
C ARG A 45 5.19 12.51 11.87
N GLY A 46 4.22 12.51 10.96
CA GLY A 46 3.72 13.74 10.37
C GLY A 46 2.85 13.52 9.14
N LEU A 47 2.72 14.57 8.34
CA LEU A 47 1.98 14.56 7.08
C LEU A 47 2.93 14.61 5.90
N ILE A 48 2.57 13.86 4.87
CA ILE A 48 3.12 13.94 3.52
C ILE A 48 2.05 14.58 2.64
N HIS A 49 2.41 15.65 1.94
CA HIS A 49 1.60 16.29 0.90
C HIS A 49 2.24 16.08 -0.46
N LEU A 50 1.44 15.69 -1.44
CA LEU A 50 1.87 15.23 -2.76
C LEU A 50 1.01 15.91 -3.82
N ALA A 51 1.65 16.52 -4.81
CA ALA A 51 0.98 17.12 -5.96
C ALA A 51 1.76 16.77 -7.24
N PRO A 52 1.15 16.07 -8.21
CA PRO A 52 1.81 15.80 -9.49
C PRO A 52 2.01 17.11 -10.26
N ASP A 53 3.16 17.26 -10.90
CA ASP A 53 3.46 18.35 -11.81
C ASP A 53 3.85 17.77 -13.18
N GLU A 54 2.88 17.74 -14.10
CA GLU A 54 3.05 17.15 -15.42
C GLU A 54 4.00 17.95 -16.32
N GLU A 55 4.04 19.27 -16.15
CA GLU A 55 4.95 20.14 -16.89
C GLU A 55 6.40 19.91 -16.46
N ALA A 56 6.64 19.84 -15.15
CA ALA A 56 7.95 19.55 -14.59
C ALA A 56 8.31 18.06 -14.59
N GLN A 57 7.40 17.17 -15.01
CA GLN A 57 7.56 15.72 -15.03
C GLN A 57 8.01 15.15 -13.66
N GLY A 58 7.41 15.65 -12.57
CA GLY A 58 7.81 15.27 -11.22
C GLY A 58 6.71 15.44 -10.17
N LEU A 59 6.82 14.68 -9.08
CA LEU A 59 5.89 14.72 -7.96
C LEU A 59 6.43 15.71 -6.92
N ARG A 60 5.68 16.79 -6.67
CA ARG A 60 6.02 17.77 -5.64
C ARG A 60 5.65 17.19 -4.27
N VAL A 61 6.64 17.08 -3.40
CA VAL A 61 6.54 16.51 -2.06
C VAL A 61 6.79 17.59 -1.01
N THR A 62 5.89 17.70 -0.05
CA THR A 62 6.07 18.51 1.15
C THR A 62 5.86 17.65 2.39
N LEU A 63 6.86 17.62 3.28
CA LEU A 63 6.84 16.91 4.55
C LEU A 63 6.59 17.91 5.68
N SER A 64 5.73 17.55 6.64
CA SER A 64 5.59 18.32 7.88
C SER A 64 6.89 18.24 8.72
N PRO A 65 7.12 19.17 9.66
CA PRO A 65 8.37 19.22 10.43
C PRO A 65 8.75 17.90 11.11
N GLY A 66 7.78 17.14 11.60
CA GLY A 66 8.03 15.86 12.29
C GLY A 66 8.63 14.76 11.40
N LEU A 67 8.47 14.85 10.08
CA LEU A 67 9.05 13.90 9.11
C LEU A 67 10.34 14.40 8.44
N GLN A 68 10.72 15.67 8.63
CA GLN A 68 11.95 16.20 8.03
C GLN A 68 13.23 15.45 8.45
N PRO A 69 13.39 14.96 9.70
CA PRO A 69 14.57 14.19 10.08
C PRO A 69 14.75 12.87 9.32
N VAL A 70 13.67 12.32 8.76
CA VAL A 70 13.63 11.04 8.02
C VAL A 70 13.22 11.25 6.55
N ALA A 71 13.48 12.45 6.01
CA ALA A 71 12.99 12.85 4.69
C ALA A 71 13.40 11.89 3.56
N GLU A 72 14.65 11.41 3.56
CA GLU A 72 15.14 10.49 2.53
C GLU A 72 14.38 9.16 2.53
N ILE A 73 14.03 8.63 3.71
CA ILE A 73 13.18 7.45 3.83
C ILE A 73 11.79 7.75 3.26
N CYS A 74 11.21 8.90 3.60
CA CYS A 74 9.92 9.32 3.03
C CYS A 74 9.98 9.39 1.50
N TYR A 75 11.00 10.01 0.91
CA TYR A 75 11.15 10.12 -0.55
C TYR A 75 11.29 8.76 -1.22
N ALA A 76 12.09 7.85 -0.64
CA ALA A 76 12.22 6.49 -1.16
C ALA A 76 10.87 5.74 -1.13
N ARG A 77 10.11 5.84 -0.03
CA ARG A 77 8.79 5.21 0.09
C ARG A 77 7.76 5.83 -0.86
N ILE A 78 7.80 7.14 -1.07
CA ILE A 78 6.96 7.82 -2.07
C ILE A 78 7.32 7.32 -3.48
N GLY A 79 8.61 7.19 -3.78
CA GLY A 79 9.09 6.60 -5.02
C GLY A 79 8.56 5.19 -5.27
N GLN A 80 8.49 4.36 -4.22
CA GLN A 80 7.90 3.02 -4.24
C GLN A 80 6.39 3.05 -4.43
N LEU A 81 5.66 3.93 -3.72
CA LEU A 81 4.21 4.06 -3.81
C LEU A 81 3.77 4.43 -5.24
N PHE A 82 4.49 5.33 -5.90
CA PHE A 82 4.14 5.83 -7.24
C PHE A 82 4.95 5.17 -8.37
N ASP A 83 5.86 4.25 -8.06
CA ASP A 83 6.71 3.55 -9.05
C ASP A 83 7.43 4.55 -9.99
N LEU A 84 8.04 5.56 -9.38
CA LEU A 84 8.68 6.67 -10.10
C LEU A 84 9.90 6.22 -10.90
N ALA A 85 10.55 5.12 -10.48
CA ALA A 85 11.71 4.54 -11.14
C ALA A 85 11.38 3.74 -12.42
N CYS A 86 10.10 3.52 -12.74
CA CYS A 86 9.70 2.76 -13.92
C CYS A 86 10.10 3.48 -15.22
N ASP A 87 10.70 2.73 -16.16
CA ASP A 87 10.80 3.14 -17.58
C ASP A 87 9.59 2.57 -18.35
N PRO A 88 8.54 3.37 -18.61
CA PRO A 88 7.33 2.90 -19.28
C PRO A 88 7.61 2.41 -20.71
N ARG A 89 8.69 2.85 -21.35
CA ARG A 89 9.04 2.43 -22.72
C ARG A 89 9.61 1.01 -22.73
N GLN A 90 10.29 0.59 -21.67
CA GLN A 90 10.72 -0.80 -21.54
C GLN A 90 9.50 -1.71 -21.34
N VAL A 91 8.60 -1.32 -20.44
CA VAL A 91 7.36 -2.08 -20.17
C VAL A 91 6.51 -2.19 -21.44
N ALA A 92 6.29 -1.09 -22.16
CA ALA A 92 5.50 -1.08 -23.38
C ALA A 92 6.10 -1.96 -24.48
N ARG A 93 7.44 -1.97 -24.63
CA ARG A 93 8.12 -2.85 -25.60
C ARG A 93 7.91 -4.33 -25.27
N THR A 94 7.96 -4.70 -24.00
CA THR A 94 7.79 -6.10 -23.58
C THR A 94 6.34 -6.56 -23.67
N LEU A 95 5.39 -5.72 -23.25
CA LEU A 95 3.96 -6.08 -23.22
C LEU A 95 3.25 -5.92 -24.57
N GLY A 96 3.83 -5.17 -25.52
CA GLY A 96 3.26 -4.96 -26.85
C GLY A 96 1.85 -4.37 -26.81
N ASP A 97 0.92 -4.99 -27.54
CA ASP A 97 -0.47 -4.53 -27.69
C ASP A 97 -1.19 -4.37 -26.36
N LEU A 98 -0.84 -5.16 -25.34
CA LEU A 98 -1.46 -5.09 -24.01
C LEU A 98 -1.24 -3.72 -23.32
N ALA A 99 -0.12 -3.04 -23.61
CA ALA A 99 0.20 -1.75 -23.02
C ALA A 99 -0.39 -0.54 -23.77
N GLN A 100 -0.86 -0.72 -25.02
CA GLN A 100 -1.22 0.40 -25.91
C GLN A 100 -2.33 1.29 -25.34
N ALA A 101 -3.32 0.70 -24.67
CA ALA A 101 -4.45 1.46 -24.14
C ALA A 101 -4.05 2.41 -22.99
N ARG A 102 -2.97 2.11 -22.26
CA ARG A 102 -2.48 2.89 -21.11
C ARG A 102 -0.95 2.86 -21.04
N PRO A 103 -0.24 3.58 -21.92
CA PRO A 103 1.22 3.53 -21.98
C PRO A 103 1.92 4.15 -20.75
N GLY A 104 1.21 5.02 -20.01
CA GLY A 104 1.70 5.62 -18.76
C GLY A 104 1.34 4.84 -17.49
N LEU A 105 0.77 3.64 -17.61
CA LEU A 105 0.37 2.83 -16.46
C LEU A 105 1.57 2.50 -15.57
N ARG A 106 1.37 2.56 -14.26
CA ARG A 106 2.38 2.21 -13.25
C ARG A 106 1.90 1.12 -12.34
N LEU A 107 2.84 0.51 -11.61
CA LEU A 107 2.51 -0.38 -10.51
C LEU A 107 2.31 0.47 -9.25
N PRO A 108 1.09 0.71 -8.75
CA PRO A 108 0.98 1.43 -7.49
C PRO A 108 1.56 0.52 -6.39
N GLY A 109 2.48 1.04 -5.60
CA GLY A 109 3.15 0.30 -4.56
C GLY A 109 2.46 0.46 -3.21
N ALA A 110 3.28 0.60 -2.17
CA ALA A 110 2.87 0.93 -0.82
C ALA A 110 3.93 1.81 -0.16
N LEU A 111 3.49 2.65 0.78
CA LEU A 111 4.41 3.47 1.57
C LEU A 111 5.07 2.67 2.69
N ASP A 112 4.36 1.66 3.22
CA ASP A 112 4.83 0.74 4.24
C ASP A 112 4.36 -0.68 3.93
N ALA A 113 5.24 -1.67 4.10
CA ALA A 113 4.96 -3.06 3.77
C ALA A 113 4.01 -3.70 4.80
N PHE A 114 4.15 -3.37 6.09
CA PHE A 114 3.25 -3.93 7.10
C PHE A 114 1.81 -3.46 6.89
N GLU A 115 1.61 -2.15 6.67
CA GLU A 115 0.33 -1.57 6.28
C GLU A 115 -0.25 -2.27 5.05
N GLN A 116 0.58 -2.53 4.04
CA GLN A 116 0.15 -3.21 2.82
C GLN A 116 -0.27 -4.66 3.06
N ALA A 117 0.42 -5.37 3.94
CA ALA A 117 0.05 -6.73 4.32
C ALA A 117 -1.30 -6.75 5.08
N VAL A 118 -1.53 -5.78 5.98
CA VAL A 118 -2.84 -5.62 6.64
C VAL A 118 -3.94 -5.33 5.62
N ARG A 119 -3.70 -4.41 4.68
CA ARG A 119 -4.65 -4.12 3.58
C ARG A 119 -4.92 -5.35 2.71
N ALA A 120 -3.92 -6.19 2.45
CA ALA A 120 -4.07 -7.42 1.68
C ALA A 120 -4.97 -8.45 2.39
N VAL A 121 -4.79 -8.65 3.70
CA VAL A 121 -5.65 -9.53 4.52
C VAL A 121 -7.09 -8.98 4.59
N LEU A 122 -7.24 -7.67 4.79
CA LEU A 122 -8.55 -7.03 4.84
C LEU A 122 -9.29 -7.05 3.49
N GLY A 123 -8.56 -7.09 2.37
CA GLY A 123 -9.09 -7.18 1.01
C GLY A 123 -9.58 -8.56 0.58
N GLN A 124 -9.36 -9.61 1.39
CA GLN A 124 -9.78 -10.96 1.05
C GLN A 124 -11.30 -11.07 0.89
N LEU A 125 -11.77 -11.62 -0.23
CA LEU A 125 -13.17 -11.98 -0.50
C LEU A 125 -14.18 -10.84 -0.32
N VAL A 126 -13.76 -9.59 -0.43
CA VAL A 126 -14.62 -8.41 -0.31
C VAL A 126 -14.36 -7.42 -1.44
N SER A 127 -15.31 -6.52 -1.69
CA SER A 127 -15.09 -5.43 -2.65
C SER A 127 -14.02 -4.45 -2.17
N VAL A 128 -13.43 -3.70 -3.10
CA VAL A 128 -12.46 -2.64 -2.79
C VAL A 128 -13.02 -1.62 -1.79
N ALA A 129 -14.26 -1.19 -1.98
CA ALA A 129 -14.92 -0.23 -1.08
C ALA A 129 -15.12 -0.80 0.34
N MET A 130 -15.47 -2.08 0.46
CA MET A 130 -15.59 -2.74 1.75
C MET A 130 -14.23 -2.90 2.44
N ALA A 131 -13.19 -3.27 1.69
CA ALA A 131 -11.82 -3.37 2.21
C ALA A 131 -11.31 -2.01 2.73
N ALA A 132 -11.54 -0.92 2.00
CA ALA A 132 -11.19 0.43 2.42
C ALA A 132 -11.93 0.82 3.71
N ARG A 133 -13.24 0.52 3.80
CA ARG A 133 -14.04 0.77 5.00
C ARG A 133 -13.57 -0.02 6.22
N LEU A 134 -13.26 -1.32 6.07
CA LEU A 134 -12.71 -2.13 7.15
C LEU A 134 -11.35 -1.60 7.61
N THR A 135 -10.48 -1.24 6.67
CA THR A 135 -9.17 -0.66 6.97
C THR A 135 -9.30 0.66 7.72
N ALA A 136 -10.26 1.52 7.36
CA ALA A 136 -10.53 2.77 8.08
C ALA A 136 -11.00 2.53 9.51
N LYS A 137 -11.85 1.52 9.75
CA LYS A 137 -12.25 1.15 11.12
C LYS A 137 -11.07 0.64 11.95
N VAL A 138 -10.20 -0.17 11.35
CA VAL A 138 -8.97 -0.66 12.01
C VAL A 138 -8.03 0.51 12.33
N ALA A 139 -7.83 1.43 11.39
CA ALA A 139 -7.01 2.63 11.63
C ALA A 139 -7.60 3.54 12.71
N ALA A 140 -8.92 3.72 12.76
CA ALA A 140 -9.56 4.51 13.81
C ALA A 140 -9.48 3.85 15.21
N GLY A 141 -9.48 2.51 15.28
CA GLY A 141 -9.45 1.78 16.54
C GLY A 141 -8.05 1.54 17.12
N TRP A 142 -7.04 1.39 16.27
CA TRP A 142 -5.67 1.03 16.67
C TRP A 142 -4.59 1.98 16.15
N GLY A 143 -4.96 3.04 15.44
CA GLY A 143 -4.06 4.10 14.99
C GLY A 143 -3.96 5.22 16.01
N GLU A 144 -2.83 5.92 16.02
CA GLU A 144 -2.62 7.07 16.89
C GLU A 144 -3.04 8.37 16.20
N PRO A 145 -3.85 9.24 16.83
CA PRO A 145 -4.13 10.56 16.29
C PRO A 145 -2.86 11.39 16.11
N LEU A 146 -2.79 12.14 15.00
CA LEU A 146 -1.71 13.06 14.73
C LEU A 146 -2.04 14.43 15.33
N ALA A 147 -1.42 14.79 16.46
CA ALA A 147 -1.79 15.96 17.24
C ALA A 147 -1.69 17.28 16.44
N GLU A 148 -0.68 17.40 15.59
CA GLU A 148 -0.44 18.55 14.73
C GLU A 148 -1.36 18.62 13.50
N ALA A 149 -2.17 17.58 13.26
CA ALA A 149 -3.07 17.50 12.12
C ALA A 149 -4.42 16.84 12.50
N PRO A 150 -5.32 17.58 13.17
CA PRO A 150 -6.61 17.05 13.60
C PRO A 150 -7.40 16.34 12.49
N GLY A 151 -7.97 15.19 12.85
CA GLY A 151 -8.69 14.30 11.95
C GLY A 151 -7.79 13.40 11.09
N TYR A 152 -6.46 13.49 11.24
CA TYR A 152 -5.57 12.44 10.78
C TYR A 152 -5.24 11.47 11.92
N VAL A 153 -5.19 10.19 11.59
CA VAL A 153 -4.64 9.13 12.42
C VAL A 153 -3.50 8.47 11.67
N LEU A 154 -2.46 8.06 12.38
CA LEU A 154 -1.43 7.17 11.83
C LEU A 154 -2.04 5.79 11.60
N PHE A 155 -1.51 5.07 10.61
CA PHE A 155 -1.86 3.66 10.46
C PHE A 155 -1.39 2.88 11.70
N PRO A 156 -2.13 1.84 12.17
CA PRO A 156 -1.74 1.05 13.33
C PRO A 156 -0.35 0.42 13.18
N THR A 157 0.45 0.48 14.24
CA THR A 157 1.76 -0.18 14.25
C THR A 157 1.63 -1.69 14.47
N PRO A 158 2.67 -2.49 14.16
CA PRO A 158 2.72 -3.90 14.54
C PRO A 158 2.52 -4.12 16.05
N GLU A 159 3.08 -3.25 16.90
CA GLU A 159 2.90 -3.33 18.36
C GLU A 159 1.44 -3.15 18.76
N ALA A 160 0.75 -2.18 18.17
CA ALA A 160 -0.66 -1.92 18.46
C ALA A 160 -1.56 -3.09 18.04
N LEU A 161 -1.37 -3.62 16.82
CA LEU A 161 -2.18 -4.73 16.31
C LEU A 161 -1.85 -6.07 16.95
N SER A 162 -0.60 -6.33 17.35
CA SER A 162 -0.22 -7.60 17.99
C SER A 162 -0.86 -7.81 19.38
N ARG A 163 -1.29 -6.71 20.01
CA ARG A 163 -1.97 -6.64 21.31
C ARG A 163 -3.49 -6.49 21.20
N ALA A 164 -4.04 -6.44 19.99
CA ALA A 164 -5.46 -6.32 19.78
C ALA A 164 -6.21 -7.55 20.30
N ASP A 165 -7.41 -7.33 20.84
CA ASP A 165 -8.36 -8.42 21.09
C ASP A 165 -8.97 -8.90 19.75
N PRO A 166 -8.85 -10.20 19.40
CA PRO A 166 -9.49 -10.75 18.21
C PRO A 166 -11.00 -10.47 18.13
N GLN A 167 -11.71 -10.44 19.26
CA GLN A 167 -13.16 -10.16 19.29
C GLN A 167 -13.47 -8.69 18.98
N ALA A 168 -12.63 -7.76 19.45
CA ALA A 168 -12.75 -6.34 19.12
C ALA A 168 -12.55 -6.10 17.61
N LEU A 169 -11.54 -6.73 17.00
CA LEU A 169 -11.34 -6.67 15.55
C LEU A 169 -12.50 -7.32 14.78
N LYS A 170 -12.99 -8.47 15.22
CA LYS A 170 -14.18 -9.13 14.64
C LYS A 170 -15.40 -8.21 14.67
N ALA A 171 -15.61 -7.48 15.76
CA ALA A 171 -16.74 -6.55 15.93
C ALA A 171 -16.75 -5.41 14.87
N LEU A 172 -15.63 -5.15 14.19
CA LEU A 172 -15.59 -4.20 13.06
C LEU A 172 -16.31 -4.70 11.80
N GLY A 173 -16.71 -5.97 11.76
CA GLY A 173 -17.43 -6.58 10.64
C GLY A 173 -16.56 -7.51 9.79
N MET A 174 -15.60 -8.20 10.40
CA MET A 174 -14.78 -9.23 9.75
C MET A 174 -14.90 -10.59 10.45
N PRO A 175 -14.64 -11.72 9.75
CA PRO A 175 -14.58 -13.03 10.39
C PRO A 175 -13.47 -13.11 11.46
N LEU A 176 -13.68 -13.93 12.50
CA LEU A 176 -12.71 -14.12 13.58
C LEU A 176 -11.33 -14.54 13.06
N ARG A 177 -11.29 -15.49 12.10
CA ARG A 177 -10.05 -15.93 11.46
C ARG A 177 -9.27 -14.79 10.79
N ARG A 178 -9.98 -13.79 10.24
CA ARG A 178 -9.32 -12.61 9.65
C ARG A 178 -8.74 -11.70 10.72
N ALA A 179 -9.46 -11.49 11.82
CA ALA A 179 -8.94 -10.76 12.98
C ALA A 179 -7.68 -11.43 13.56
N GLU A 180 -7.72 -12.75 13.74
CA GLU A 180 -6.56 -13.54 14.20
C GLU A 180 -5.37 -13.48 13.24
N ALA A 181 -5.64 -13.47 11.92
CA ALA A 181 -4.61 -13.32 10.89
C ALA A 181 -3.91 -11.95 10.97
N LEU A 182 -4.63 -10.87 11.25
CA LEU A 182 -4.01 -9.54 11.46
C LEU A 182 -3.08 -9.51 12.67
N ILE A 183 -3.49 -10.14 13.77
CA ILE A 183 -2.68 -10.24 14.99
C ILE A 183 -1.43 -11.09 14.73
N HIS A 184 -1.57 -12.23 14.04
CA HIS A 184 -0.43 -13.05 13.63
C HIS A 184 0.53 -12.29 12.71
N LEU A 185 0.00 -11.58 11.72
CA LEU A 185 0.79 -10.77 10.81
C LEU A 185 1.59 -9.67 11.56
N ALA A 186 0.96 -9.03 12.53
CA ALA A 186 1.62 -8.04 13.39
C ALA A 186 2.75 -8.67 14.22
N ARG A 187 2.53 -9.87 14.78
CA ARG A 187 3.59 -10.61 15.49
C ARG A 187 4.72 -11.05 14.55
N ALA A 188 4.41 -11.50 13.34
CA ALA A 188 5.40 -11.88 12.33
C ALA A 188 6.23 -10.67 11.87
N ALA A 189 5.65 -9.47 11.80
CA ALA A 189 6.40 -8.24 11.54
C ALA A 189 7.38 -7.93 12.67
N LEU A 190 6.96 -8.11 13.93
CA LEU A 190 7.81 -7.89 15.11
C LEU A 190 8.92 -8.93 15.27
N SER A 191 8.67 -10.20 14.92
CA SER A 191 9.67 -11.28 14.99
C SER A 191 10.60 -11.31 13.78
N GLY A 192 10.28 -10.58 12.71
CA GLY A 192 11.02 -10.59 11.44
C GLY A 192 10.64 -11.74 10.50
N GLU A 193 9.62 -12.55 10.85
CA GLU A 193 9.09 -13.61 10.00
C GLU A 193 8.34 -13.08 8.76
N LEU A 194 7.79 -11.87 8.83
CA LEU A 194 7.21 -11.16 7.70
C LEU A 194 8.31 -10.34 6.99
N PRO A 195 8.70 -10.66 5.74
CA PRO A 195 9.68 -9.86 5.02
C PRO A 195 9.08 -8.50 4.65
N LEU A 196 9.51 -7.43 5.35
CA LEU A 196 9.06 -6.05 5.09
C LEU A 196 9.79 -5.38 3.91
N THR A 197 10.82 -6.04 3.39
CA THR A 197 11.52 -5.68 2.16
C THR A 197 11.45 -6.85 1.18
N ALA A 198 11.54 -6.53 -0.11
CA ALA A 198 11.58 -7.54 -1.16
C ALA A 198 12.81 -8.46 -0.94
N PRO A 199 12.63 -9.79 -0.82
CA PRO A 199 13.75 -10.71 -0.80
C PRO A 199 14.40 -10.79 -2.20
N ALA A 200 15.65 -11.23 -2.25
CA ALA A 200 16.35 -11.45 -3.51
C ALA A 200 15.69 -12.55 -4.36
N ASP A 201 15.23 -13.63 -3.71
CA ASP A 201 14.42 -14.69 -4.31
C ASP A 201 12.94 -14.45 -3.95
N ILE A 202 12.21 -13.86 -4.90
CA ILE A 202 10.78 -13.54 -4.73
C ILE A 202 9.94 -14.80 -4.57
N ASP A 203 10.26 -15.90 -5.27
CA ASP A 203 9.50 -17.15 -5.18
C ASP A 203 9.70 -17.82 -3.82
N ALA A 204 10.92 -17.80 -3.28
CA ALA A 204 11.16 -18.23 -1.90
C ALA A 204 10.39 -17.36 -0.90
N GLY A 205 10.38 -16.04 -1.10
CA GLY A 205 9.58 -15.11 -0.32
C GLY A 205 8.08 -15.44 -0.34
N LEU A 206 7.53 -15.72 -1.52
CA LEU A 206 6.12 -16.12 -1.69
C LEU A 206 5.80 -17.43 -0.98
N ARG A 207 6.71 -18.42 -1.01
CA ARG A 207 6.55 -19.68 -0.27
C ARG A 207 6.55 -19.43 1.24
N GLN A 208 7.46 -18.59 1.74
CA GLN A 208 7.52 -18.19 3.15
C GLN A 208 6.24 -17.48 3.59
N LEU A 209 5.75 -16.51 2.82
CA LEU A 209 4.51 -15.79 3.15
C LEU A 209 3.32 -16.75 3.32
N GLN A 210 3.24 -17.79 2.49
CA GLN A 210 2.15 -18.77 2.54
C GLN A 210 2.22 -19.73 3.74
N THR A 211 3.32 -19.73 4.51
CA THR A 211 3.37 -20.46 5.78
C THR A 211 2.71 -19.67 6.92
N LEU A 212 2.51 -18.36 6.75
CA LEU A 212 1.88 -17.51 7.75
C LEU A 212 0.37 -17.77 7.84
N PRO A 213 -0.19 -17.92 9.06
CA PRO A 213 -1.62 -18.15 9.24
C PRO A 213 -2.49 -17.06 8.60
N GLY A 214 -3.44 -17.49 7.75
CA GLY A 214 -4.37 -16.58 7.08
C GLY A 214 -3.83 -15.91 5.81
N ILE A 215 -2.63 -16.28 5.36
CA ILE A 215 -2.05 -15.82 4.08
C ILE A 215 -2.07 -16.98 3.07
N GLY A 216 -3.04 -16.94 2.16
CA GLY A 216 -3.08 -17.85 1.00
C GLY A 216 -2.35 -17.27 -0.22
N ARG A 217 -2.28 -18.06 -1.30
CA ARG A 217 -1.62 -17.69 -2.57
C ARG A 217 -2.00 -16.31 -3.09
N TRP A 218 -3.29 -15.98 -3.15
CA TRP A 218 -3.75 -14.66 -3.59
C TRP A 218 -3.19 -13.52 -2.72
N THR A 219 -3.22 -13.67 -1.39
CA THR A 219 -2.74 -12.63 -0.47
C THR A 219 -1.22 -12.47 -0.55
N ALA A 220 -0.47 -13.58 -0.64
CA ALA A 220 0.98 -13.55 -0.82
C ALA A 220 1.36 -12.84 -2.13
N ASN A 221 0.74 -13.21 -3.25
CA ASN A 221 1.00 -12.59 -4.55
C ASN A 221 0.61 -11.11 -4.55
N TYR A 222 -0.55 -10.75 -4.01
CA TYR A 222 -0.97 -9.35 -3.94
C TYR A 222 -0.06 -8.51 -3.05
N PHE A 223 0.41 -9.07 -1.92
CA PHE A 223 1.38 -8.40 -1.06
C PHE A 223 2.75 -8.25 -1.75
N ALA A 224 3.27 -9.28 -2.43
CA ALA A 224 4.51 -9.15 -3.19
C ALA A 224 4.40 -8.09 -4.29
N LEU A 225 3.31 -8.11 -5.07
CA LEU A 225 3.07 -7.12 -6.12
C LEU A 225 3.02 -5.69 -5.58
N ARG A 226 2.41 -5.47 -4.41
CA ARG A 226 2.14 -4.13 -3.88
C ARG A 226 3.13 -3.64 -2.84
N GLY A 227 3.47 -4.49 -1.88
CA GLY A 227 4.32 -4.19 -0.72
C GLY A 227 5.80 -4.31 -1.03
N TRP A 228 6.19 -5.27 -1.88
CA TRP A 228 7.56 -5.39 -2.40
C TRP A 228 7.75 -4.70 -3.75
N GLN A 229 6.66 -4.29 -4.39
CA GLN A 229 6.67 -3.80 -5.78
C GLN A 229 7.34 -4.81 -6.74
N ALA A 230 7.18 -6.11 -6.46
CA ALA A 230 7.69 -7.18 -7.32
C ALA A 230 7.00 -7.11 -8.70
N LYS A 231 7.80 -7.02 -9.77
CA LYS A 231 7.32 -6.62 -11.09
C LYS A 231 6.68 -7.75 -11.91
N ASP A 232 7.00 -8.99 -11.60
CA ASP A 232 6.56 -10.17 -12.35
C ASP A 232 5.71 -11.12 -11.49
N ILE A 233 4.63 -10.58 -10.93
CA ILE A 233 3.69 -11.34 -10.10
C ILE A 233 2.29 -11.29 -10.73
N PHE A 234 1.77 -12.45 -11.10
CA PHE A 234 0.40 -12.60 -11.58
C PHE A 234 -0.55 -13.09 -10.47
N LEU A 235 -1.84 -12.74 -10.56
CA LEU A 235 -2.87 -13.16 -9.60
C LEU A 235 -3.91 -14.08 -10.26
N PRO A 236 -3.58 -15.36 -10.51
CA PRO A 236 -4.50 -16.30 -11.18
C PRO A 236 -5.77 -16.60 -10.36
N ASP A 237 -5.71 -16.43 -9.04
CA ASP A 237 -6.86 -16.63 -8.15
C ASP A 237 -7.76 -15.41 -8.00
N ASP A 238 -7.35 -14.26 -8.55
CA ASP A 238 -8.11 -13.03 -8.39
C ASP A 238 -9.46 -13.12 -9.09
N TYR A 239 -10.50 -12.66 -8.40
CA TYR A 239 -11.87 -12.75 -8.87
C TYR A 239 -12.07 -12.07 -10.23
N LEU A 240 -11.50 -10.87 -10.43
CA LEU A 240 -11.65 -10.14 -11.68
C LEU A 240 -10.80 -10.77 -12.79
N ILE A 241 -9.62 -11.30 -12.45
CA ILE A 241 -8.77 -12.01 -13.43
C ILE A 241 -9.48 -13.26 -13.95
N LYS A 242 -10.12 -14.07 -13.09
CA LYS A 242 -10.91 -15.23 -13.53
C LYS A 242 -12.01 -14.85 -14.53
N GLN A 243 -12.64 -13.68 -14.35
CA GLN A 243 -13.64 -13.18 -15.31
C GLN A 243 -13.05 -12.72 -16.65
N ARG A 244 -11.75 -12.41 -16.71
CA ARG A 244 -11.05 -12.00 -17.94
C ARG A 244 -10.54 -13.19 -18.76
N PHE A 245 -10.46 -14.37 -18.14
CA PHE A 245 -10.07 -15.63 -18.78
C PHE A 245 -11.17 -16.67 -18.54
N PRO A 246 -12.35 -16.53 -19.20
CA PRO A 246 -13.41 -17.53 -19.10
C PRO A 246 -12.92 -18.88 -19.61
N GLU A 247 -13.35 -19.96 -18.95
CA GLU A 247 -13.12 -21.35 -19.40
C GLU A 247 -13.76 -21.64 -20.76
#